data_AF-A0A422HL40-F1
#
_entry.id   AF-A0A422HL40-F1
#
_cell.length_a   1.000
_cell.length_b   1.000
_cell.length_c   1.000
_cell.angle_alpha   90.00
_cell.angle_beta   90.00
_cell.angle_gamma   90.00
#
_symmetry.space_group_name_H-M   'P 1'
#
loop_
_entity.id
_entity.type
_entity.pdbx_description
1 polymer ?
#
loop_
_entity_poly.entity_id
_entity_poly.type
_entity_poly.pdbx_seq_one_letter_code
_entity_poly.pdbx_strand_id
1 'polypeptide(L)'
;MTKKAKTSGSGIGFSLQTISLDQFAVFEEDYKAEEKTRFDVALTFGINAEHKMFRVSSRIAFSQQKRPFLLIEGSSEFVIEHEAWESFILDDSASIVFPHGFVAHLAALTIGSIRGMLYVKTQNTQFNQFLIPTINVAEMVETDVRFDMKKGDVLS
;
A
#
# COMPACT_ATOMS: atom_id res chain seq x y z
N MET A 1 28.48 5.61 37.66
CA MET A 1 28.70 5.39 36.20
C MET A 1 28.00 4.09 35.82
N THR A 2 26.74 4.19 35.41
CA THR A 2 25.94 3.01 35.04
C THR A 2 25.90 2.95 33.53
N LYS A 3 26.62 1.99 32.93
CA LYS A 3 26.49 1.66 31.51
C LYS A 3 25.05 1.25 31.27
N LYS A 4 24.28 2.06 30.54
CA LYS A 4 23.02 1.61 29.96
C LYS A 4 23.36 0.54 28.93
N ALA A 5 22.80 -0.65 29.11
CA ALA A 5 22.80 -1.69 28.10
C ALA A 5 22.21 -1.11 26.81
N LYS A 6 22.93 -1.27 25.70
CA LYS A 6 22.44 -0.96 24.35
C LYS A 6 21.43 -2.06 24.02
N THR A 7 20.15 -1.80 24.24
CA THR A 7 19.09 -2.70 23.77
C THR A 7 19.10 -2.63 22.25
N SER A 8 19.60 -3.67 21.59
CA SER A 8 19.43 -3.87 20.15
C SER A 8 17.95 -4.10 19.88
N GLY A 9 17.23 -3.04 19.50
CA GLY A 9 15.82 -3.14 19.15
C GLY A 9 15.67 -3.98 17.88
N SER A 10 15.06 -5.16 18.00
CA SER A 10 14.61 -5.97 16.87
C SER A 10 13.37 -5.34 16.23
N GLY A 11 13.49 -4.09 15.79
CA GLY A 11 12.46 -3.42 15.00
C GLY A 11 12.43 -4.01 13.60
N ILE A 12 11.24 -4.20 13.05
CA ILE A 12 11.08 -4.31 11.60
C ILE A 12 11.46 -2.92 11.10
N GLY A 13 12.44 -2.78 10.18
CA GLY A 13 13.11 -1.51 9.82
C GLY A 13 12.25 -0.43 9.14
N PHE A 14 10.96 -0.38 9.46
CA PHE A 14 9.98 0.61 9.04
C PHE A 14 8.85 0.75 10.07
N SER A 15 8.12 1.86 10.01
CA SER A 15 6.89 2.06 10.79
C SER A 15 5.77 2.64 9.91
N LEU A 16 4.53 2.28 10.22
CA LEU A 16 3.34 2.85 9.57
C LEU A 16 3.10 4.26 10.13
N GLN A 17 3.14 5.26 9.24
CA GLN A 17 3.00 6.66 9.60
C GLN A 17 1.59 7.19 9.35
N THR A 18 0.97 6.80 8.23
CA THR A 18 -0.35 7.32 7.84
C THR A 18 -1.13 6.27 7.07
N ILE A 19 -2.45 6.25 7.27
CA ILE A 19 -3.41 5.55 6.43
C ILE A 19 -4.43 6.58 5.96
N SER A 20 -4.72 6.62 4.65
CA SER A 20 -5.72 7.51 4.07
C SER A 20 -6.79 6.73 3.30
N LEU A 21 -8.00 7.27 3.32
CA LEU A 21 -9.03 6.96 2.33
C LEU A 21 -9.00 8.08 1.29
N ASP A 22 -8.50 7.78 0.11
CA ASP A 22 -8.28 8.77 -0.95
C ASP A 22 -9.54 8.94 -1.81
N GLN A 23 -10.26 7.85 -2.11
CA GLN A 23 -11.53 7.89 -2.83
C GLN A 23 -12.50 6.81 -2.32
N PHE A 24 -13.80 7.14 -2.32
CA PHE A 24 -14.88 6.17 -2.15
C PHE A 24 -16.07 6.61 -3.00
N ALA A 25 -16.57 5.71 -3.84
CA ALA A 25 -17.73 5.98 -4.69
C ALA A 25 -18.62 4.75 -4.84
N VAL A 26 -19.91 5.00 -4.93
CA VAL A 26 -20.96 4.01 -5.19
C VAL A 26 -21.81 4.54 -6.34
N PHE A 27 -22.02 3.72 -7.37
CA PHE A 27 -22.89 3.99 -8.50
C PHE A 27 -24.02 2.95 -8.47
N GLU A 28 -25.10 3.25 -7.74
CA GLU A 28 -26.15 2.27 -7.46
C GLU A 28 -26.86 1.81 -8.74
N GLU A 29 -27.01 2.71 -9.70
CA GLU A 29 -27.60 2.46 -11.02
C GLU A 29 -26.82 1.46 -11.87
N ASP A 30 -25.52 1.30 -11.59
CA ASP A 30 -24.64 0.37 -12.31
C ASP A 30 -24.58 -1.02 -11.62
N TYR A 31 -25.31 -1.22 -10.52
CA TYR A 31 -25.41 -2.51 -9.83
C TYR A 31 -26.76 -3.21 -10.08
N LYS A 32 -26.70 -4.49 -10.43
CA LYS A 32 -27.85 -5.38 -10.58
C LYS A 32 -27.58 -6.71 -9.86
N ALA A 33 -28.52 -7.14 -9.01
CA ALA A 33 -28.32 -8.27 -8.11
C ALA A 33 -28.06 -9.61 -8.83
N GLU A 34 -28.61 -9.78 -10.03
CA GLU A 34 -28.53 -11.02 -10.81
C GLU A 34 -27.27 -11.10 -11.69
N GLU A 35 -26.49 -10.02 -11.78
CA GLU A 35 -25.32 -9.95 -12.64
C GLU A 35 -24.02 -10.37 -11.94
N LYS A 36 -23.12 -11.01 -12.70
CA LYS A 36 -21.82 -11.44 -12.17
C LYS A 36 -20.92 -10.25 -11.89
N THR A 37 -20.57 -10.09 -10.63
CA THR A 37 -19.58 -9.10 -10.19
C THR A 37 -18.16 -9.61 -10.43
N ARG A 38 -17.32 -8.71 -10.95
CA ARG A 38 -15.86 -8.85 -10.98
C ARG A 38 -15.24 -7.88 -9.99
N PHE A 39 -14.01 -8.18 -9.63
CA PHE A 39 -13.24 -7.43 -8.67
C PHE A 39 -11.83 -7.24 -9.21
N ASP A 40 -11.37 -6.01 -9.23
CA ASP A 40 -10.05 -5.63 -9.73
C ASP A 40 -9.29 -4.86 -8.64
N VAL A 41 -7.99 -5.15 -8.53
CA VAL A 41 -7.08 -4.48 -7.59
C VAL A 41 -5.86 -3.99 -8.34
N ALA A 42 -5.57 -2.71 -8.18
CA ALA A 42 -4.35 -2.11 -8.66
C ALA A 42 -3.52 -1.63 -7.47
N LEU A 43 -2.21 -1.87 -7.52
CA LEU A 43 -1.24 -1.35 -6.58
C LEU A 43 -0.38 -0.30 -7.28
N THR A 44 -0.15 0.82 -6.60
CA THR A 44 0.79 1.86 -7.03
C THR A 44 1.75 2.15 -5.89
N PHE A 45 3.02 2.34 -6.23
CA PHE A 45 4.07 2.62 -5.26
C PHE A 45 4.68 4.00 -5.51
N GLY A 46 5.10 4.65 -4.44
CA GLY A 46 5.80 5.93 -4.50
C GLY A 46 6.76 6.08 -3.34
N ILE A 47 7.68 7.04 -3.47
CA ILE A 47 8.63 7.38 -2.41
C ILE A 47 8.69 8.89 -2.18
N ASN A 48 9.01 9.27 -0.94
CA ASN A 48 9.52 10.59 -0.61
C ASN A 48 10.93 10.39 -0.03
N ALA A 49 11.95 10.66 -0.84
CA ALA A 49 13.35 10.44 -0.48
C ALA A 49 13.82 11.35 0.67
N GLU A 50 13.38 12.62 0.69
CA GLU A 50 13.72 13.59 1.73
C GLU A 50 13.32 13.09 3.11
N HIS A 51 12.14 12.44 3.21
CA HIS A 51 11.61 11.92 4.46
C HIS A 51 11.78 10.41 4.63
N LYS A 52 12.47 9.74 3.70
CA LYS A 52 12.68 8.28 3.71
C LYS A 52 11.38 7.50 3.86
N MET A 53 10.37 7.93 3.11
CA MET A 53 9.03 7.34 3.15
C MET A 53 8.74 6.52 1.91
N PHE A 54 8.08 5.39 2.11
CA PHE A 54 7.50 4.56 1.07
C PHE A 54 5.97 4.62 1.15
N ARG A 55 5.31 4.89 0.04
CA ARG A 55 3.86 4.92 -0.08
C ARG A 55 3.38 3.72 -0.87
N VAL A 56 2.40 3.00 -0.33
CA VAL A 56 1.59 2.05 -1.09
C VAL A 56 0.20 2.66 -1.25
N SER A 57 -0.30 2.71 -2.47
CA SER A 57 -1.70 3.06 -2.76
C SER A 57 -2.37 1.88 -3.45
N SER A 58 -3.62 1.59 -3.09
CA SER A 58 -4.41 0.58 -3.78
C SER A 58 -5.75 1.14 -4.22
N ARG A 59 -6.07 0.90 -5.49
CA ARG A 59 -7.38 1.16 -6.07
C ARG A 59 -8.08 -0.17 -6.28
N ILE A 60 -9.31 -0.24 -5.79
CA ILE A 60 -10.12 -1.45 -5.79
C ILE A 60 -11.49 -1.12 -6.39
N ALA A 61 -11.91 -1.89 -7.38
CA ALA A 61 -13.17 -1.70 -8.08
C ALA A 61 -13.96 -3.01 -8.15
N PHE A 62 -15.24 -2.96 -7.79
CA PHE A 62 -16.21 -3.98 -8.11
C PHE A 62 -17.02 -3.54 -9.32
N SER A 63 -17.11 -4.41 -10.32
CA SER A 63 -17.67 -4.07 -11.62
C SER A 63 -18.63 -5.12 -12.15
N GLN A 64 -19.66 -4.67 -12.88
CA GLN A 64 -20.54 -5.50 -13.70
C GLN A 64 -20.48 -4.98 -15.14
N GLN A 65 -20.40 -5.87 -16.13
CA GLN A 65 -20.27 -5.48 -17.55
C GLN A 65 -19.15 -4.44 -17.84
N LYS A 66 -18.04 -4.50 -17.08
CA LYS A 66 -16.90 -3.54 -17.12
C LYS A 66 -17.23 -2.13 -16.63
N ARG A 67 -18.36 -1.92 -15.96
CA ARG A 67 -18.69 -0.65 -15.28
C ARG A 67 -18.51 -0.83 -13.76
N PRO A 68 -17.70 0.01 -13.11
CA PRO A 68 -17.54 -0.04 -11.66
C PRO A 68 -18.81 0.48 -10.99
N PHE A 69 -19.36 -0.27 -10.03
CA PHE A 69 -20.48 0.18 -9.19
C PHE A 69 -20.05 0.49 -7.76
N LEU A 70 -18.90 -0.02 -7.33
CA LEU A 70 -18.31 0.25 -6.03
C LEU A 70 -16.81 0.40 -6.18
N LEU A 71 -16.30 1.55 -5.73
CA LEU A 71 -14.91 1.93 -5.86
C LEU A 71 -14.39 2.39 -4.51
N ILE A 72 -13.20 1.90 -4.15
CA ILE A 72 -12.45 2.42 -3.01
C ILE A 72 -10.97 2.57 -3.39
N GLU A 73 -10.38 3.68 -3.00
CA GLU A 73 -8.96 3.93 -3.12
C GLU A 73 -8.43 4.44 -1.80
N GLY A 74 -7.30 3.90 -1.36
CA GLY A 74 -6.64 4.34 -0.15
C GLY A 74 -5.16 4.09 -0.23
N SER A 75 -4.43 4.67 0.72
CA SER A 75 -2.99 4.53 0.77
C SER A 75 -2.50 4.37 2.19
N SER A 76 -1.27 3.88 2.30
CA SER A 76 -0.50 3.93 3.54
C SER A 76 0.90 4.41 3.25
N GLU A 77 1.40 5.22 4.16
CA GLU A 77 2.76 5.75 4.11
C GLU A 77 3.56 5.17 5.26
N PHE A 78 4.75 4.68 4.95
CA PHE A 78 5.66 4.01 5.86
C PHE A 78 6.96 4.79 5.92
N VAL A 79 7.40 5.14 7.13
CA VAL A 79 8.74 5.69 7.34
C VAL A 79 9.71 4.53 7.45
N ILE A 80 10.76 4.54 6.64
CA ILE A 80 11.81 3.52 6.66
C ILE A 80 12.95 4.02 7.56
N GLU A 81 13.45 3.15 8.44
CA GLU A 81 14.60 3.49 9.28
C GLU A 81 15.82 3.79 8.41
N HIS A 82 16.68 4.71 8.86
CA HIS A 82 17.78 5.22 8.02
C HIS A 82 18.68 4.09 7.52
N GLU A 83 19.09 3.18 8.39
CA GLU A 83 19.97 2.07 8.04
C GLU A 83 19.34 1.13 7.00
N ALA A 84 18.03 0.89 7.10
CA ALA A 84 17.29 0.10 6.12
C ALA A 84 17.16 0.85 4.78
N TRP A 85 16.86 2.15 4.83
CA TRP A 85 16.77 2.99 3.64
C TRP A 85 18.08 3.01 2.85
N GLU A 86 19.21 3.26 3.52
CA GLU A 86 20.53 3.25 2.87
C GLU A 86 20.85 1.87 2.26
N SER A 87 20.43 0.77 2.90
CA SER A 87 20.65 -0.57 2.37
C SER A 87 19.91 -0.88 1.06
N PHE A 88 18.92 -0.06 0.70
CA PHE A 88 18.18 -0.17 -0.57
C PHE A 88 18.75 0.70 -1.70
N ILE A 89 19.67 1.63 -1.39
CA ILE A 89 20.31 2.49 -2.39
C ILE A 89 21.35 1.66 -3.14
N LEU A 90 21.37 1.74 -4.47
CA LEU A 90 22.40 1.09 -5.28
C LEU A 90 23.73 1.85 -5.19
N ASP A 91 24.84 1.16 -5.43
CA ASP A 91 26.21 1.71 -5.34
C ASP A 91 26.43 2.98 -6.17
N ASP A 92 25.71 3.14 -7.28
CA ASP A 92 25.78 4.34 -8.14
C ASP A 92 25.04 5.56 -7.59
N SER A 93 24.32 5.39 -6.47
CA SER A 93 23.44 6.39 -5.83
C SER A 93 22.40 7.02 -6.77
N ALA A 94 22.18 6.42 -7.94
CA ALA A 94 21.27 6.94 -8.95
C ALA A 94 19.87 6.33 -8.81
N SER A 95 19.73 5.26 -8.02
CA SER A 95 18.47 4.57 -7.82
C SER A 95 18.39 3.87 -6.47
N ILE A 96 17.15 3.68 -6.02
CA ILE A 96 16.80 2.90 -4.84
C ILE A 96 15.92 1.73 -5.25
N VAL A 97 16.20 0.54 -4.72
CA VAL A 97 15.53 -0.71 -5.06
C VAL A 97 14.99 -1.37 -3.79
N PHE A 98 13.67 -1.49 -3.71
CA PHE A 98 12.99 -2.16 -2.62
C PHE A 98 12.71 -3.62 -2.99
N PRO A 99 13.16 -4.59 -2.16
CA PRO A 99 12.88 -6.01 -2.41
C PRO A 99 11.36 -6.28 -2.50
N HIS A 100 10.95 -7.07 -3.48
CA HIS A 100 9.53 -7.38 -3.71
C HIS A 100 8.83 -7.95 -2.46
N GLY A 101 9.49 -8.83 -1.70
CA GLY A 101 8.91 -9.38 -0.46
C GLY A 101 8.66 -8.32 0.61
N PHE A 102 9.52 -7.29 0.67
CA PHE A 102 9.32 -6.14 1.55
C PHE A 102 8.10 -5.32 1.10
N VAL A 103 8.03 -4.99 -0.19
CA VAL A 103 6.91 -4.24 -0.76
C VAL A 103 5.59 -5.00 -0.63
N ALA A 104 5.59 -6.32 -0.85
CA ALA A 104 4.43 -7.18 -0.67
C ALA A 104 3.89 -7.14 0.77
N HIS A 105 4.78 -7.09 1.77
CA HIS A 105 4.38 -6.93 3.17
C HIS A 105 3.69 -5.57 3.39
N LEU A 106 4.29 -4.47 2.93
CA LEU A 106 3.68 -3.13 3.05
C LEU A 106 2.31 -3.08 2.36
N ALA A 107 2.21 -3.66 1.17
CA ALA A 107 0.96 -3.73 0.42
C ALA A 107 -0.11 -4.59 1.10
N ALA A 108 0.27 -5.69 1.77
CA ALA A 108 -0.66 -6.49 2.55
C ALA A 108 -1.27 -5.69 3.73
N LEU A 109 -0.47 -4.86 4.40
CA LEU A 109 -0.95 -3.96 5.45
C LEU A 109 -1.96 -2.94 4.88
N THR A 110 -1.61 -2.29 3.77
CA THR A 110 -2.48 -1.30 3.10
C THR A 110 -3.80 -1.92 2.64
N ILE A 111 -3.78 -3.07 1.97
CA ILE A 111 -5.01 -3.78 1.55
C ILE A 111 -5.84 -4.19 2.77
N GLY A 112 -5.20 -4.63 3.86
CA GLY A 112 -5.88 -4.95 5.12
C GLY A 112 -6.64 -3.76 5.70
N SER A 113 -6.02 -2.58 5.71
CA SER A 113 -6.66 -1.34 6.15
C SER A 113 -7.82 -0.93 5.24
N ILE A 114 -7.63 -0.97 3.91
CA ILE A 114 -8.68 -0.63 2.93
C ILE A 114 -9.86 -1.59 3.03
N ARG A 115 -9.62 -2.89 3.28
CA ARG A 115 -10.67 -3.88 3.57
C ARG A 115 -11.54 -3.45 4.75
N GLY A 116 -10.92 -3.02 5.84
CA GLY A 116 -11.64 -2.50 7.01
C GLY A 116 -12.43 -1.24 6.70
N MET A 117 -11.83 -0.30 5.96
CA MET A 117 -12.51 0.93 5.53
C MET A 117 -13.72 0.66 4.63
N LEU A 118 -13.59 -0.25 3.66
CA LEU A 118 -14.69 -0.64 2.80
C LEU A 118 -15.84 -1.25 3.60
N TYR A 119 -15.53 -2.15 4.53
CA TYR A 119 -16.52 -2.76 5.41
C TYR A 119 -17.30 -1.68 6.17
N VAL A 120 -16.60 -0.74 6.83
CA VAL A 120 -17.22 0.35 7.60
C VAL A 120 -18.05 1.27 6.70
N LYS A 121 -17.53 1.68 5.54
CA LYS A 121 -18.20 2.60 4.62
C LYS A 121 -19.48 2.03 4.00
N THR A 122 -19.56 0.72 3.87
CA THR A 122 -20.72 0.04 3.27
C THR A 122 -21.69 -0.52 4.30
N GLN A 123 -21.44 -0.36 5.61
CA GLN A 123 -22.35 -0.85 6.65
C GLN A 123 -23.77 -0.31 6.44
N ASN A 124 -24.75 -1.18 6.66
CA ASN A 124 -26.18 -0.87 6.48
C ASN A 124 -26.58 -0.52 5.04
N THR A 125 -25.76 -0.86 4.04
CA THR A 125 -26.09 -0.77 2.62
C THR A 125 -26.09 -2.16 1.99
N GLN A 126 -26.76 -2.32 0.83
CA GLN A 126 -26.70 -3.55 0.04
C GLN A 126 -25.28 -3.89 -0.43
N PHE A 127 -24.35 -2.92 -0.42
CA PHE A 127 -22.99 -3.11 -0.88
C PHE A 127 -22.07 -3.74 0.17
N ASN A 128 -22.51 -3.92 1.42
CA ASN A 128 -21.70 -4.55 2.47
C ASN A 128 -21.37 -6.02 2.19
N GLN A 129 -22.10 -6.67 1.27
CA GLN A 129 -21.79 -8.01 0.80
C GLN A 129 -20.52 -8.07 -0.05
N PHE A 130 -20.05 -6.94 -0.60
CA PHE A 130 -18.85 -6.86 -1.43
C PHE A 130 -17.62 -6.62 -0.56
N LEU A 131 -17.11 -7.71 0.00
CA LEU A 131 -15.88 -7.69 0.78
C LEU A 131 -14.66 -7.85 -0.13
N ILE A 132 -13.58 -7.14 0.19
CA ILE A 132 -12.26 -7.40 -0.40
C ILE A 132 -11.77 -8.76 0.12
N PRO A 133 -11.57 -9.77 -0.75
CA PRO A 133 -11.16 -11.10 -0.33
C PRO A 133 -9.73 -11.09 0.25
N THR A 134 -9.30 -12.22 0.81
CA THR A 134 -7.91 -12.45 1.19
C THR A 134 -7.09 -12.67 -0.07
N ILE A 135 -6.56 -11.58 -0.63
CA ILE A 135 -5.72 -11.59 -1.84
C ILE A 135 -4.30 -11.99 -1.44
N ASN A 136 -3.66 -12.85 -2.23
CA ASN A 136 -2.24 -13.12 -2.08
C ASN A 136 -1.41 -11.98 -2.68
N VAL A 137 -1.06 -10.99 -1.85
CA VAL A 137 -0.33 -9.79 -2.30
C VAL A 137 1.08 -10.13 -2.76
N ALA A 138 1.68 -11.22 -2.28
CA ALA A 138 2.99 -11.68 -2.74
C ALA A 138 2.97 -12.12 -4.22
N GLU A 139 1.83 -12.61 -4.72
CA GLU A 139 1.64 -12.92 -6.16
C GLU A 139 1.38 -11.66 -7.00
N MET A 140 1.04 -10.52 -6.38
CA MET A 140 0.84 -9.25 -7.10
C MET A 140 2.11 -8.44 -7.26
N VAL A 141 3.10 -8.65 -6.38
CA VAL A 141 4.38 -7.95 -6.36
C VAL A 141 5.48 -8.96 -6.63
N GLU A 142 5.64 -9.32 -7.91
CA GLU A 142 6.54 -10.40 -8.34
C GLU A 142 8.01 -9.96 -8.49
N THR A 143 8.25 -8.66 -8.63
CA THR A 143 9.58 -8.09 -8.90
C THR A 143 9.90 -6.92 -7.99
N ASP A 144 11.18 -6.69 -7.77
CA ASP A 144 11.66 -5.57 -6.95
C ASP A 144 11.19 -4.22 -7.53
N VAL A 145 10.92 -3.26 -6.65
CA VAL A 145 10.41 -1.94 -7.05
C VAL A 145 11.57 -0.95 -7.06
N ARG A 146 11.84 -0.38 -8.23
CA ARG A 146 12.92 0.59 -8.44
C ARG A 146 12.38 2.00 -8.62
N PHE A 147 13.05 2.95 -7.99
CA PHE A 147 12.88 4.38 -8.26
C PHE A 147 14.22 5.00 -8.65
N ASP A 148 14.23 5.79 -9.71
CA ASP A 148 15.39 6.60 -10.06
C ASP A 148 15.39 7.87 -9.19
N MET A 149 16.53 8.16 -8.56
CA MET A 149 16.73 9.29 -7.67
C MET A 149 17.18 10.49 -8.51
N LYS A 150 16.55 11.66 -8.34
CA LYS A 150 17.05 12.87 -9.02
C LYS A 150 18.25 13.43 -8.26
N LYS A 151 19.15 14.09 -8.98
CA LYS A 151 20.26 14.86 -8.37
C LYS A 151 19.65 15.93 -7.44
N GLY A 152 19.73 15.69 -6.12
CA GLY A 152 19.11 16.49 -5.08
C GLY A 152 18.41 15.66 -3.99
N ASP A 153 18.06 14.40 -4.29
CA ASP A 153 17.35 13.50 -3.37
C ASP A 153 18.29 12.65 -2.47
N VAL A 154 19.58 12.64 -2.80
CA VAL A 154 20.63 11.99 -2.00
C VAL A 154 21.25 13.07 -1.13
N LEU A 155 20.96 13.04 0.18
CA LEU A 155 21.54 13.94 1.16
C LEU A 155 23.08 13.83 1.12
N SER A 156 23.74 14.96 0.87
CA SER A 156 25.19 15.14 0.99
C SER A 156 25.68 14.98 2.42
#